data_AF-V6L6C1-F1
#
_entry.id   AF-V6L6C1-F1
#
_cell.length_a   1.000
_cell.length_b   1.000
_cell.length_c   1.000
_cell.angle_alpha   90.00
_cell.angle_beta   90.00
_cell.angle_gamma   90.00
#
_symmetry.space_group_name_H-M   'P 1'
#
loop_
_entity.id
_entity.type
_entity.pdbx_description
1 polymer ?
#
loop_
_entity_poly.entity_id
_entity_poly.type
_entity_poly.pdbx_seq_one_letter_code
_entity_poly.pdbx_strand_id
1 'polypeptide(L)' 'MYRVYFWDTTSNHSHEYQVSEADIDEVLVWARREADAHGWSYTIYVKVSDEGQPGLVRLCGVMGDPFAV' A
#
# COMPACT_ATOMS: atom_id res chain seq x y z
N MET A 1 -9.02 -6.32 -5.84
CA MET A 1 -8.87 -5.96 -4.42
C MET A 1 -7.49 -5.40 -4.20
N TYR A 2 -7.37 -4.28 -3.52
CA TYR A 2 -6.10 -3.61 -3.27
C TYR A 2 -5.59 -3.88 -1.85
N ARG A 3 -4.27 -3.91 -1.72
CA ARG A 3 -3.55 -3.97 -0.45
C ARG A 3 -2.76 -2.68 -0.33
N VAL A 4 -3.00 -1.92 0.74
CA VAL A 4 -2.30 -0.67 1.01
C VAL A 4 -1.55 -0.82 2.31
N TYR A 5 -0.27 -0.51 2.26
CA TYR A 5 0.62 -0.51 3.41
C TYR A 5 1.07 0.92 3.64
N PHE A 6 0.91 1.43 4.86
CA PHE A 6 1.57 2.64 5.31
C PHE A 6 2.74 2.28 6.21
N TRP A 7 3.85 2.97 6.04
CA TRP A 7 5.09 2.73 6.74
C TRP A 7 5.42 3.92 7.64
N ASP A 8 5.24 3.73 8.94
CA ASP A 8 5.75 4.65 9.95
C ASP A 8 7.18 4.25 10.30
N THR A 9 8.13 4.83 9.57
CA THR A 9 9.56 4.57 9.78
C THR A 9 10.07 5.16 11.09
N THR A 10 9.36 6.13 11.67
CA THR A 10 9.75 6.75 12.93
C THR A 10 9.47 5.82 14.10
N SER A 11 8.31 5.14 14.09
CA SER A 11 7.94 4.16 15.12
C SER A 11 8.26 2.71 14.74
N ASN A 12 8.82 2.48 13.55
CA ASN A 12 9.13 1.16 12.99
C ASN A 12 7.91 0.24 12.93
N HIS A 13 6.76 0.79 12.52
CA HIS A 13 5.49 0.09 12.42
C HIS A 13 4.88 0.22 11.02
N SER A 14 3.96 -0.70 10.70
CA SER A 14 3.17 -0.64 9.47
C SER A 14 1.67 -0.70 9.78
N HIS A 15 0.89 -0.03 8.94
CA HIS A 15 -0.58 -0.08 8.96
C HIS A 15 -1.07 -0.68 7.64
N GLU A 16 -1.75 -1.82 7.73
CA GLU A 16 -2.15 -2.61 6.57
C GLU A 16 -3.66 -2.55 6.34
N TYR A 17 -4.05 -2.29 5.09
CA TYR A 17 -5.43 -2.20 4.68
C TYR A 17 -5.71 -3.07 3.47
N GLN A 18 -6.89 -3.68 3.47
CA GLN A 18 -7.48 -4.36 2.34
C GLN A 18 -8.65 -3.51 1.86
N VAL A 19 -8.59 -3.04 0.61
CA VAL A 19 -9.60 -2.17 0.02
C VAL A 19 -10.30 -2.91 -1.12
N SER A 20 -11.63 -2.94 -1.04
CA SER A 20 -12.55 -3.46 -2.05
C SER A 20 -13.51 -2.37 -2.48
N GLU A 21 -14.21 -2.56 -3.61
CA GLU A 21 -15.28 -1.66 -4.06
C GLU A 21 -14.85 -0.19 -4.26
N ALA A 22 -13.60 0.03 -4.65
CA ALA A 22 -13.05 1.33 -4.98
C ALA A 22 -12.33 1.27 -6.33
N ASP A 23 -12.31 2.38 -7.05
CA ASP A 23 -11.49 2.52 -8.24
C ASP A 23 -10.03 2.82 -7.87
N ILE A 24 -9.10 2.48 -8.76
CA ILE A 24 -7.67 2.67 -8.47
C ILE A 24 -7.33 4.14 -8.16
N ASP A 25 -7.93 5.09 -8.87
CA ASP A 25 -7.67 6.52 -8.65
C ASP A 25 -8.12 6.97 -7.26
N GLU A 26 -9.22 6.42 -6.74
CA GLU A 26 -9.70 6.71 -5.39
C GLU A 26 -8.72 6.19 -4.33
N VAL A 27 -8.22 4.95 -4.52
CA VAL A 27 -7.23 4.35 -3.62
C VAL A 27 -5.91 5.12 -3.63
N LEU A 28 -5.46 5.57 -4.81
CA LEU A 28 -4.25 6.38 -4.95
C LEU A 28 -4.38 7.73 -4.24
N VAL A 29 -5.51 8.41 -4.44
CA VAL A 29 -5.78 9.72 -3.81
C VAL A 29 -5.90 9.58 -2.29
N TRP A 30 -6.62 8.56 -1.81
CA TRP A 30 -6.75 8.29 -0.39
C TRP A 30 -5.39 8.00 0.26
N ALA A 31 -4.64 7.05 -0.29
CA ALA A 31 -3.35 6.65 0.29
C ALA A 31 -2.36 7.82 0.34
N ARG A 32 -2.31 8.66 -0.70
CA ARG A 32 -1.47 9.84 -0.68
C ARG A 32 -1.86 10.81 0.44
N ARG A 33 -3.16 11.11 0.59
CA ARG A 33 -3.66 12.02 1.63
C ARG A 33 -3.35 11.50 3.03
N GLU A 34 -3.56 10.21 3.26
CA GLU A 34 -3.29 9.59 4.56
C GLU A 34 -1.79 9.62 4.89
N ALA A 35 -0.95 9.24 3.94
CA ALA A 35 0.50 9.27 4.12
C ALA A 35 1.01 10.70 4.41
N ASP A 36 0.54 11.70 3.65
CA ASP A 36 0.90 13.11 3.85
C ASP A 36 0.45 13.62 5.24
N ALA A 37 -0.74 13.22 5.70
CA ALA A 37 -1.28 13.63 7.01
C ALA A 37 -0.47 13.09 8.19
N HIS A 38 0.15 11.91 8.03
CA HIS A 38 0.91 11.25 9.08
C HIS A 38 2.44 11.37 8.92
N GLY A 39 2.92 11.92 7.80
CA GLY A 39 4.35 11.92 7.48
C GLY A 39 4.89 10.51 7.21
N TRP A 40 4.03 9.61 6.75
CA TRP A 40 4.38 8.22 6.43
C TRP A 40 4.72 8.05 4.96
N SER A 41 5.35 6.93 4.62
CA SER A 41 5.39 6.45 3.24
C SER A 41 4.36 5.34 3.04
N TYR A 42 4.12 4.94 1.80
CA TYR A 42 3.15 3.89 1.51
C TYR A 42 3.58 3.01 0.33
N THR A 43 2.97 1.81 0.24
CA THR A 43 3.03 0.93 -0.93
C THR A 43 1.65 0.35 -1.22
N ILE A 44 1.25 0.36 -2.49
CA ILE A 44 -0.04 -0.17 -2.94
C ILE A 44 0.22 -1.35 -3.87
N TYR A 45 -0.52 -2.44 -3.64
CA TYR A 45 -0.58 -3.60 -4.51
C TYR A 45 -2.02 -3.88 -4.92
N VAL A 46 -2.19 -4.52 -6.07
CA VAL A 46 -3.43 -5.27 -6.38
C VAL A 46 -3.19 -6.74 -6.14
N LYS A 47 -4.15 -7.40 -5.50
CA LYS A 47 -4.19 -8.85 -5.40
C LYS A 47 -4.68 -9.42 -6.72
N VAL A 48 -3.85 -10.29 -7.30
CA VAL A 48 -4.16 -11.08 -8.49
C VAL A 48 -4.22 -12.56 -8.12
N SER A 49 -4.92 -13.33 -8.92
CA SER A 49 -4.90 -14.79 -8.85
C SER A 49 -4.61 -15.32 -10.24
N ASP A 50 -3.51 -16.04 -10.39
CA ASP A 50 -3.16 -16.73 -11.63
C ASP A 50 -3.20 -18.24 -11.38
N GLU A 51 -4.03 -18.97 -12.14
CA GLU A 51 -4.25 -20.42 -11.96
C GLU A 51 -4.53 -20.86 -10.50
N GLY A 52 -5.15 -20.00 -9.70
CA GLY A 52 -5.45 -20.25 -8.29
C GLY A 52 -4.30 -19.95 -7.32
N GLN A 53 -3.13 -19.52 -7.81
CA GLN A 53 -2.03 -19.06 -6.99
C GLN A 53 -2.21 -17.57 -6.63
N PRO A 54 -2.14 -17.19 -5.34
CA PRO A 54 -2.24 -15.80 -4.93
C PRO A 54 -0.99 -15.03 -5.33
N GLY A 55 -1.16 -13.85 -5.92
CA GLY A 55 -0.08 -12.95 -6.29
C GLY A 55 -0.39 -11.50 -5.93
N LEU A 56 0.66 -10.68 -5.93
CA LEU A 56 0.57 -9.23 -5.76
C LEU A 56 1.29 -8.54 -6.91
N VAL A 57 0.63 -7.55 -7.52
CA VAL A 57 1.25 -6.65 -8.48
C VAL A 57 1.35 -5.27 -7.85
N ARG A 58 2.57 -4.72 -7.78
CA ARG A 58 2.80 -3.39 -7.22
C ARG A 58 2.23 -2.33 -8.15
N LEU A 59 1.49 -1.38 -7.59
CA LEU A 59 0.90 -0.28 -8.33
C LEU A 59 1.63 1.05 -8.06
N CYS A 60 1.96 1.35 -6.80
CA CYS A 60 2.53 2.64 -6.41
C CYS A 60 3.28 2.56 -5.07
N GLY A 61 4.06 3.59 -4.76
CA GLY A 61 4.71 3.77 -3.45
C GLY A 61 6.19 3.39 -3.40
N VAL A 62 6.71 3.17 -2.21
CA VAL A 62 8.12 2.79 -1.99
C VAL A 62 8.42 1.37 -2.49
N MET A 63 9.67 1.16 -2.93
CA MET A 63 10.21 -0.13 -3.36
C MET A 63 11.32 -0.58 -2.40
N GLY A 64 11.39 -1.88 -2.12
CA GLY A 64 12.38 -2.44 -1.20
C GLY A 64 11.90 -2.44 0.24
N ASP A 65 12.85 -2.53 1.18
CA ASP A 65 12.59 -2.46 2.62
C ASP A 65 12.36 -1.00 3.04
N PRO A 66 11.15 -0.62 3.49
CA PRO A 66 10.86 0.74 3.92
C PRO A 66 11.55 1.14 5.23
N PHE A 67 12.10 0.18 5.98
CA PHE A 67 12.79 0.42 7.26
C PHE A 67 14.32 0.34 7.14
N ALA A 68 14.84 0.03 5.95
CA ALA A 68 16.27 0.03 5.70
C ALA A 68 16.80 1.48 5.68
N VAL A 69 17.59 1.81 6.71
CA VAL A 69 18.38 3.05 6.83
C VAL A 69 19.70 2.98 6.10
#